data_AF-A0A925U046-F1
#
_entry.id   AF-A0A925U046-F1
#
_cell.length_a   1.000
_cell.length_b   1.000
_cell.length_c   1.000
_cell.angle_alpha   90.00
_cell.angle_beta   90.00
_cell.angle_gamma   90.00
#
_symmetry.space_group_name_H-M   'P 1'
#
loop_
_entity.id
_entity.type
_entity.pdbx_description
1 polymer ?
#
loop_
_entity_poly.entity_id
_entity_poly.type
_entity_poly.pdbx_seq_one_letter_code
_entity_poly.pdbx_strand_id
1 'polypeptide(L)'
;MKVTKEKTRYIHEPSTYEIFQSLSGMPAYSKILIEQNPDQPYSDFLRWLISKNFYNERTEKIAIKKIASDFNTETTKVTKWLKKIYEQIFELNFNKPELFQKNGIKVDMYISHYDSSCSFYLSLPILPREFETFRFPFVKGKVGTDYFWVKKVEHEIVEDIASVTLWLVAGFVNKYREFALDKALFQDRIPLMDVYHKHDFELDDELKKIFRS
;
A
#
# COMPACT_ATOMS: atom_id res chain seq x y z
N MET A 1 -0.67 -2.97 37.79
CA MET A 1 -0.81 -2.70 36.34
C MET A 1 -0.13 -1.38 36.03
N LYS A 2 0.96 -1.38 35.26
CA LYS A 2 1.49 -0.12 34.70
C LYS A 2 0.48 0.35 33.66
N VAL A 3 0.04 1.60 33.77
CA VAL A 3 -0.75 2.26 32.73
C VAL A 3 0.13 2.34 31.50
N THR A 4 -0.11 1.47 30.51
CA THR A 4 0.56 1.54 29.21
C THR A 4 0.11 2.84 28.58
N LYS A 5 1.00 3.82 28.49
CA LYS A 5 0.72 5.11 27.85
C LYS A 5 0.29 4.81 26.41
N GLU A 6 -0.89 5.29 26.01
CA GLU A 6 -1.43 5.01 24.68
C GLU A 6 -0.44 5.51 23.63
N LYS A 7 0.02 4.61 22.77
CA LYS A 7 1.01 4.89 21.73
C LYS A 7 0.46 5.93 20.75
N THR A 8 1.22 7.00 20.51
CA THR A 8 0.87 8.00 19.51
C THR A 8 0.81 7.34 18.14
N ARG A 9 -0.33 7.48 17.46
CA ARG A 9 -0.56 6.89 16.13
C ARG A 9 -0.11 7.84 15.03
N TYR A 10 0.63 7.31 14.07
CA TYR A 10 1.09 7.98 12.87
C TYR A 10 0.29 7.47 11.67
N ILE A 11 -0.85 8.13 11.40
CA ILE A 11 -1.73 7.83 10.27
C ILE A 11 -1.39 8.77 9.11
N HIS A 12 -1.19 8.23 7.92
CA HIS A 12 -0.92 9.00 6.71
C HIS A 12 -2.20 9.64 6.17
N GLU A 13 -2.17 10.96 6.00
CA GLU A 13 -3.21 11.71 5.29
C GLU A 13 -2.71 12.13 3.91
N PRO A 14 -3.22 11.55 2.82
CA PRO A 14 -2.71 11.82 1.48
C PRO A 14 -3.16 13.19 0.96
N SER A 15 -2.24 13.88 0.28
CA SER A 15 -2.61 15.01 -0.56
C SER A 15 -3.39 14.54 -1.80
N THR A 16 -4.20 15.43 -2.38
CA THR A 16 -4.90 15.15 -3.66
C THR A 16 -3.92 14.76 -4.76
N TYR A 17 -2.72 15.32 -4.74
CA TYR A 17 -1.69 15.01 -5.72
C TYR A 17 -1.12 13.60 -5.54
N GLU A 18 -0.91 13.13 -4.31
CA GLU A 18 -0.48 11.75 -4.05
C GLU A 18 -1.53 10.73 -4.49
N ILE A 19 -2.81 11.05 -4.28
CA ILE A 19 -3.92 10.24 -4.81
C ILE A 19 -3.87 10.20 -6.34
N PHE A 20 -3.69 11.35 -6.97
CA PHE A 20 -3.54 11.41 -8.43
C PHE A 20 -2.35 10.57 -8.92
N GLN A 21 -1.18 10.66 -8.27
CA GLN A 21 -0.01 9.83 -8.62
C GLN A 21 -0.29 8.32 -8.44
N SER A 22 -1.02 7.96 -7.39
CA SER A 22 -1.41 6.58 -7.12
C SER A 22 -2.26 6.02 -8.27
N LEU A 23 -3.28 6.77 -8.70
CA LEU A 23 -4.12 6.43 -9.86
C LEU A 23 -3.31 6.37 -11.16
N SER A 24 -2.42 7.34 -11.37
CA SER A 24 -1.55 7.44 -12.55
C SER A 24 -0.59 6.26 -12.67
N GLY A 25 -0.15 5.70 -11.54
CA GLY A 25 0.74 4.54 -11.50
C GLY A 25 0.08 3.23 -11.89
N MET A 26 -1.26 3.13 -11.79
CA MET A 26 -2.03 1.95 -12.22
C MET A 26 -3.31 2.34 -12.99
N PRO A 27 -3.20 2.90 -14.21
CA PRO A 27 -4.37 3.34 -14.99
C PRO A 27 -5.36 2.23 -15.30
N ALA A 28 -4.90 0.96 -15.33
CA ALA A 28 -5.74 -0.21 -15.54
C ALA A 28 -6.83 -0.35 -14.46
N TYR A 29 -6.56 0.03 -13.22
CA TYR A 29 -7.54 -0.05 -12.13
C TYR A 29 -8.68 0.94 -12.32
N SER A 30 -8.37 2.13 -12.84
CA SER A 30 -9.40 3.11 -13.24
C SER A 30 -10.26 2.61 -14.40
N LYS A 31 -9.69 1.83 -15.34
CA LYS A 31 -10.45 1.18 -16.42
C LYS A 31 -11.42 0.13 -15.87
N ILE A 32 -10.96 -0.70 -14.94
CA ILE A 32 -11.82 -1.69 -14.26
C ILE A 32 -12.97 -0.98 -13.54
N LEU A 33 -12.70 0.11 -12.81
CA LEU A 33 -13.73 0.86 -12.09
C LEU A 33 -14.81 1.42 -13.03
N ILE A 34 -14.42 2.03 -14.15
CA ILE A 34 -15.39 2.64 -15.07
C ILE A 34 -16.23 1.60 -15.83
N GLU A 35 -15.68 0.41 -16.06
CA GLU A 35 -16.42 -0.73 -16.64
C GLU A 35 -17.48 -1.25 -15.66
N GLN A 36 -17.17 -1.30 -14.36
CA GLN A 36 -18.10 -1.77 -13.33
C GLN A 36 -19.12 -0.71 -12.89
N ASN A 37 -18.75 0.57 -12.92
CA ASN A 37 -19.56 1.68 -12.43
C ASN A 37 -19.63 2.83 -13.46
N PRO A 38 -20.26 2.61 -14.63
CA PRO A 38 -20.21 3.56 -15.74
C PRO A 38 -20.95 4.87 -15.48
N ASP A 39 -21.94 4.90 -14.58
CA ASP A 39 -22.87 6.03 -14.40
C ASP A 39 -22.55 6.94 -13.20
N GLN A 40 -21.32 6.88 -12.68
CA GLN A 40 -20.92 7.75 -11.57
C GLN A 40 -20.76 9.22 -12.01
N PRO A 41 -20.96 10.20 -11.10
CA PRO A 41 -20.82 11.62 -11.43
C PRO A 41 -19.42 12.04 -11.92
N TYR A 42 -18.40 11.20 -11.71
CA TYR A 42 -17.03 11.43 -12.17
C TYR A 42 -16.69 10.67 -13.46
N SER A 43 -17.62 9.89 -14.02
CA SER A 43 -17.35 8.93 -15.09
C SER A 43 -16.74 9.59 -16.33
N ASP A 44 -17.32 10.70 -16.80
CA ASP A 44 -16.80 11.42 -17.97
C ASP A 44 -15.40 11.97 -17.71
N PHE A 45 -15.17 12.49 -16.49
CA PHE A 45 -13.86 12.94 -16.06
C PHE A 45 -12.84 11.80 -16.05
N LEU A 46 -13.21 10.62 -15.55
CA LEU A 46 -12.32 9.46 -15.49
C LEU A 46 -12.00 8.92 -16.88
N ARG A 47 -13.01 8.82 -17.77
CA ARG A 47 -12.80 8.42 -19.18
C ARG A 47 -11.87 9.39 -19.90
N TRP A 48 -12.07 10.68 -19.70
CA TRP A 48 -11.18 11.72 -20.23
C TRP A 48 -9.75 11.60 -19.65
N LEU A 49 -9.60 11.36 -18.34
CA LEU A 49 -8.29 11.26 -17.73
C LEU A 49 -7.51 10.03 -18.20
N ILE A 50 -8.22 8.90 -18.39
CA ILE A 50 -7.68 7.69 -19.01
C ILE A 50 -7.24 7.96 -20.46
N SER A 51 -8.02 8.71 -21.25
CA SER A 51 -7.65 9.04 -22.63
C SER A 51 -6.45 9.99 -22.72
N LYS A 52 -6.20 10.78 -21.67
CA LYS A 52 -4.97 11.56 -21.49
C LYS A 52 -3.80 10.74 -20.91
N ASN A 53 -3.97 9.42 -20.73
CA ASN A 53 -2.99 8.54 -20.09
C ASN A 53 -2.48 9.11 -18.75
N PHE A 54 -3.36 9.77 -17.98
CA PHE A 54 -3.02 10.45 -16.73
C PHE A 54 -1.82 11.40 -16.83
N TYR A 55 -1.53 11.97 -18.01
CA TYR A 55 -0.35 12.81 -18.24
C TYR A 55 1.00 12.11 -17.98
N ASN A 56 1.04 10.78 -18.00
CA ASN A 56 2.26 9.99 -17.74
C ASN A 56 3.40 10.24 -18.74
N GLU A 57 3.12 10.81 -19.92
CA GLU A 57 4.11 11.14 -20.93
C GLU A 57 4.92 12.40 -20.61
N ARG A 58 4.53 13.16 -19.58
CA ARG A 58 5.22 14.39 -19.18
C ARG A 58 6.40 14.08 -18.27
N THR A 59 7.49 14.82 -18.49
CA THR A 59 8.62 14.88 -17.56
C THR A 59 8.32 15.73 -16.33
N GLU A 60 7.43 16.70 -16.46
CA GLU A 60 7.08 17.65 -15.40
C GLU A 60 5.79 17.29 -14.67
N LYS A 61 5.77 17.61 -13.38
CA LYS A 61 4.62 17.47 -12.50
C LYS A 61 3.45 18.33 -12.98
N ILE A 62 2.29 17.70 -13.23
CA ILE A 62 1.05 18.42 -13.52
C ILE A 62 0.33 18.85 -12.23
N ALA A 63 -0.07 20.12 -12.17
CA ALA A 63 -0.86 20.65 -11.07
C ALA A 63 -2.33 20.22 -11.19
N ILE A 64 -2.99 19.90 -10.07
CA ILE A 64 -4.43 19.55 -10.06
C ILE A 64 -5.29 20.69 -10.65
N LYS A 65 -4.91 21.95 -10.41
CA LYS A 65 -5.56 23.12 -11.01
C LYS A 65 -5.52 23.10 -12.55
N LYS A 66 -4.41 22.62 -13.13
CA LYS A 66 -4.26 22.48 -14.59
C LYS A 66 -5.15 21.35 -15.12
N ILE A 67 -5.19 20.19 -14.45
CA ILE A 67 -6.10 19.09 -14.79
C ILE A 67 -7.56 19.58 -14.80
N ALA A 68 -7.97 20.34 -13.78
CA ALA A 68 -9.31 20.90 -13.69
C ALA A 68 -9.62 21.88 -14.82
N SER A 69 -8.66 22.77 -15.15
CA SER A 69 -8.78 23.69 -16.29
C SER A 69 -8.88 22.95 -17.62
N ASP A 70 -8.09 21.89 -17.84
CA ASP A 70 -8.06 21.15 -19.09
C ASP A 70 -9.34 20.34 -19.32
N PHE A 71 -10.02 19.93 -18.24
CA PHE A 71 -11.35 19.31 -18.29
C PHE A 71 -12.51 20.32 -18.26
N ASN A 72 -12.21 21.61 -18.09
CA ASN A 72 -13.21 22.68 -17.92
C ASN A 72 -14.13 22.48 -16.69
N THR A 73 -13.54 22.28 -15.51
CA THR A 73 -14.29 22.15 -14.25
C THR A 73 -13.58 22.77 -13.05
N GLU A 74 -14.25 22.84 -11.91
CA GLU A 74 -13.69 23.37 -10.66
C GLU A 74 -12.66 22.42 -10.02
N THR A 75 -11.57 22.99 -9.48
CA THR A 75 -10.51 22.23 -8.80
C THR A 75 -11.02 21.47 -7.56
N THR A 76 -11.99 22.03 -6.85
CA THR A 76 -12.67 21.41 -5.70
C THR A 76 -13.41 20.14 -6.11
N LYS A 77 -14.08 20.16 -7.26
CA LYS A 77 -14.80 19.02 -7.84
C LYS A 77 -13.85 17.92 -8.26
N VAL A 78 -12.77 18.25 -8.99
CA VAL A 78 -11.71 17.29 -9.35
C VAL A 78 -11.11 16.65 -8.11
N THR A 79 -10.81 17.43 -7.07
CA THR A 79 -10.25 16.90 -5.82
C THR A 79 -11.18 15.85 -5.19
N LYS A 80 -12.48 16.14 -5.10
CA LYS A 80 -13.47 15.20 -4.57
C LYS A 80 -13.57 13.94 -5.43
N TRP A 81 -13.57 14.10 -6.75
CA TRP A 81 -13.63 12.97 -7.67
C TRP A 81 -12.41 12.06 -7.58
N LEU A 82 -11.19 12.60 -7.56
CA LEU A 82 -9.97 11.81 -7.43
C LEU A 82 -9.95 10.99 -6.14
N LYS A 83 -10.35 11.59 -5.01
CA LYS A 83 -10.51 10.88 -3.73
C LYS A 83 -11.52 9.74 -3.84
N LYS A 84 -12.71 10.03 -4.35
CA LYS A 84 -13.79 9.03 -4.51
C LYS A 84 -13.39 7.89 -5.43
N ILE A 85 -12.74 8.19 -6.56
CA ILE A 85 -12.24 7.17 -7.51
C ILE A 85 -11.25 6.25 -6.82
N TYR A 86 -10.29 6.83 -6.10
CA TYR A 86 -9.27 6.07 -5.39
C TYR A 86 -9.87 5.15 -4.31
N GLU A 87 -10.77 5.67 -3.49
CA GLU A 87 -11.48 4.88 -2.47
C GLU A 87 -12.32 3.76 -3.09
N GLN A 88 -13.07 4.05 -4.16
CA GLN A 88 -13.91 3.06 -4.82
C GLN A 88 -13.11 1.97 -5.54
N ILE A 89 -11.85 2.21 -5.92
CA ILE A 89 -10.98 1.12 -6.42
C ILE A 89 -10.64 0.15 -5.28
N PHE A 90 -10.35 0.63 -4.07
CA PHE A 90 -10.12 -0.25 -2.92
C PHE A 90 -11.39 -1.03 -2.55
N GLU A 91 -12.54 -0.36 -2.52
CA GLU A 91 -13.83 -1.03 -2.26
C GLU A 91 -14.13 -2.11 -3.32
N LEU A 92 -13.93 -1.78 -4.60
CA LEU A 92 -14.14 -2.74 -5.68
C LEU A 92 -13.14 -3.90 -5.61
N ASN A 93 -11.88 -3.63 -5.28
CA ASN A 93 -10.85 -4.65 -5.12
C ASN A 93 -11.17 -5.61 -3.96
N PHE A 94 -11.67 -5.09 -2.85
CA PHE A 94 -12.08 -5.90 -1.71
C PHE A 94 -13.32 -6.74 -2.01
N ASN A 95 -14.32 -6.16 -2.68
CA ASN A 95 -15.59 -6.82 -2.96
C ASN A 95 -15.53 -7.80 -4.15
N LYS A 96 -14.65 -7.52 -5.12
CA LYS A 96 -14.51 -8.27 -6.39
C LYS A 96 -13.02 -8.41 -6.76
N PRO A 97 -12.22 -9.12 -5.95
CA PRO A 97 -10.77 -9.26 -6.16
C PRO A 97 -10.43 -9.92 -7.51
N GLU A 98 -11.30 -10.77 -8.04
CA GLU A 98 -11.14 -11.46 -9.32
C GLU A 98 -10.96 -10.51 -10.51
N LEU A 99 -11.47 -9.28 -10.42
CA LEU A 99 -11.30 -8.26 -11.47
C LEU A 99 -9.85 -7.77 -11.58
N PHE A 100 -9.10 -7.83 -10.48
CA PHE A 100 -7.70 -7.40 -10.36
C PHE A 100 -6.72 -8.59 -10.44
N GLN A 101 -7.25 -9.82 -10.37
CA GLN A 101 -6.49 -11.06 -10.35
C GLN A 101 -6.65 -11.86 -11.65
N LYS A 102 -6.12 -11.31 -12.75
CA LYS A 102 -6.30 -11.90 -14.09
C LYS A 102 -5.29 -13.01 -14.40
N ASN A 103 -4.00 -12.67 -14.43
CA ASN A 103 -2.94 -13.57 -14.89
C ASN A 103 -1.80 -13.61 -13.86
N GLY A 104 -1.37 -14.80 -13.47
CA GLY A 104 -0.27 -15.02 -12.54
C GLY A 104 -0.71 -15.56 -11.19
N ILE A 105 0.19 -15.46 -10.21
CA ILE A 105 -0.03 -15.94 -8.84
C ILE A 105 -0.94 -14.96 -8.14
N LYS A 106 -2.13 -15.42 -7.74
CA LYS A 106 -3.08 -14.61 -6.96
C LYS A 106 -2.51 -14.37 -5.57
N VAL A 107 -2.43 -13.11 -5.18
CA VAL A 107 -1.94 -12.70 -3.85
C VAL A 107 -2.94 -11.79 -3.16
N ASP A 108 -3.05 -11.95 -1.85
CA ASP A 108 -3.50 -10.92 -0.93
C ASP A 108 -2.27 -10.24 -0.33
N MET A 109 -2.21 -8.92 -0.36
CA MET A 109 -1.10 -8.17 0.20
C MET A 109 -1.56 -7.39 1.42
N TYR A 110 -0.97 -7.66 2.57
CA TYR A 110 -1.06 -6.80 3.74
C TYR A 110 0.13 -5.84 3.75
N ILE A 111 -0.18 -4.55 3.67
CA ILE A 111 0.82 -3.50 3.51
C ILE A 111 0.76 -2.60 4.72
N SER A 112 1.89 -2.38 5.38
CA SER A 112 1.99 -1.54 6.57
C SER A 112 3.09 -0.49 6.47
N HIS A 113 2.81 0.68 7.03
CA HIS A 113 3.76 1.77 7.25
C HIS A 113 3.34 2.55 8.49
N TYR A 114 4.14 2.44 9.55
CA TYR A 114 3.76 2.93 10.88
C TYR A 114 2.36 2.43 11.28
N ASP A 115 1.44 3.33 11.64
CA ASP A 115 0.07 2.99 12.03
C ASP A 115 -0.92 3.07 10.84
N SER A 116 -0.41 3.18 9.61
CA SER A 116 -1.20 3.10 8.38
C SER A 116 -1.06 1.71 7.77
N SER A 117 -2.18 1.10 7.40
CA SER A 117 -2.18 -0.18 6.69
C SER A 117 -3.29 -0.25 5.65
N CYS A 118 -3.10 -1.13 4.68
CA CYS A 118 -4.16 -1.51 3.74
C CYS A 118 -3.95 -2.93 3.24
N SER A 119 -5.02 -3.52 2.73
CA SER A 119 -4.96 -4.77 1.98
C SER A 119 -5.26 -4.52 0.50
N PHE A 120 -4.67 -5.32 -0.37
CA PHE A 120 -4.94 -5.23 -1.81
C PHE A 120 -4.72 -6.59 -2.50
N TYR A 121 -5.72 -7.02 -3.26
CA TYR A 121 -5.70 -8.25 -4.04
C TYR A 121 -5.20 -7.99 -5.46
N LEU A 122 -4.21 -8.76 -5.94
CA LEU A 122 -3.81 -8.72 -7.35
C LEU A 122 -3.13 -10.04 -7.77
N SER A 123 -2.76 -10.13 -9.05
CA SER A 123 -1.91 -11.22 -9.54
C SER A 123 -0.49 -10.73 -9.82
N LEU A 124 0.49 -11.48 -9.33
CA LEU A 124 1.90 -11.24 -9.62
C LEU A 124 2.44 -12.24 -10.65
N PRO A 125 3.31 -11.82 -11.58
CA PRO A 125 3.94 -12.73 -12.52
C PRO A 125 4.93 -13.69 -11.83
N ILE A 126 5.56 -13.22 -10.74
CA ILE A 126 6.54 -13.95 -9.94
C ILE A 126 6.28 -13.57 -8.48
N LEU A 127 6.34 -14.55 -7.60
CA LEU A 127 6.22 -14.33 -6.16
C LEU A 127 7.55 -13.80 -5.61
N PRO A 128 7.60 -12.60 -5.01
CA PRO A 128 8.82 -12.08 -4.42
C PRO A 128 9.18 -12.88 -3.17
N ARG A 129 10.48 -12.95 -2.87
CA ARG A 129 11.02 -13.67 -1.71
C ARG A 129 11.11 -12.75 -0.50
N GLU A 130 11.22 -13.35 0.69
CA GLU A 130 11.49 -12.58 1.90
C GLU A 130 12.74 -11.71 1.77
N PHE A 131 12.62 -10.49 2.29
CA PHE A 131 13.59 -9.41 2.22
C PHE A 131 13.88 -8.86 0.82
N GLU A 132 13.14 -9.25 -0.22
CA GLU A 132 13.17 -8.54 -1.50
C GLU A 132 12.43 -7.21 -1.41
N THR A 133 12.87 -6.26 -2.24
CA THR A 133 12.19 -4.98 -2.41
C THR A 133 10.97 -5.14 -3.30
N PHE A 134 9.88 -4.50 -2.90
CA PHE A 134 8.63 -4.46 -3.64
C PHE A 134 8.19 -3.01 -3.81
N ARG A 135 7.94 -2.56 -5.05
CA ARG A 135 7.42 -1.21 -5.32
C ARG A 135 5.97 -1.28 -5.77
N PHE A 136 5.10 -0.56 -5.08
CA PHE A 136 3.69 -0.48 -5.43
C PHE A 136 3.16 0.95 -5.35
N PRO A 137 3.25 1.72 -6.45
CA PRO A 137 2.86 3.13 -6.48
C PRO A 137 1.40 3.39 -6.09
N PHE A 138 0.50 2.46 -6.41
CA PHE A 138 -0.93 2.65 -6.19
C PHE A 138 -1.31 2.80 -4.71
N VAL A 139 -0.62 2.14 -3.79
CA VAL A 139 -1.00 2.19 -2.36
C VAL A 139 -0.41 3.39 -1.63
N LYS A 140 0.42 4.20 -2.31
CA LYS A 140 1.08 5.36 -1.71
C LYS A 140 0.08 6.32 -1.06
N GLY A 141 -1.07 6.57 -1.70
CA GLY A 141 -2.12 7.40 -1.09
C GLY A 141 -2.76 6.80 0.17
N LYS A 142 -2.60 5.51 0.47
CA LYS A 142 -3.11 4.88 1.70
C LYS A 142 -2.05 4.82 2.80
N VAL A 143 -0.80 4.53 2.44
CA VAL A 143 0.25 4.23 3.42
C VAL A 143 1.41 5.23 3.39
N GLY A 144 1.43 6.20 2.50
CA GLY A 144 2.42 7.30 2.46
C GLY A 144 3.75 6.97 1.79
N THR A 145 3.93 5.74 1.30
CA THR A 145 5.10 5.35 0.50
C THR A 145 4.71 4.35 -0.58
N ASP A 146 5.53 4.22 -1.62
CA ASP A 146 5.41 3.19 -2.64
C ASP A 146 6.51 2.13 -2.56
N TYR A 147 7.39 2.24 -1.56
CA TYR A 147 8.59 1.43 -1.43
C TYR A 147 8.49 0.54 -0.20
N PHE A 148 8.53 -0.76 -0.43
CA PHE A 148 8.33 -1.79 0.59
C PHE A 148 9.39 -2.88 0.47
N TRP A 149 9.46 -3.72 1.49
CA TRP A 149 10.15 -4.99 1.46
C TRP A 149 9.22 -6.11 1.93
N VAL A 150 9.45 -7.31 1.42
CA VAL A 150 8.66 -8.50 1.78
C VAL A 150 9.11 -9.01 3.13
N LYS A 151 8.28 -8.85 4.16
CA LYS A 151 8.57 -9.38 5.49
C LYS A 151 8.29 -10.86 5.62
N LYS A 152 7.19 -11.31 5.02
CA LYS A 152 6.75 -12.71 5.11
C LYS A 152 5.94 -13.08 3.89
N VAL A 153 6.14 -14.32 3.43
CA VAL A 153 5.32 -14.94 2.39
C VAL A 153 4.61 -16.13 3.01
N GLU A 154 3.30 -16.03 3.18
CA GLU A 154 2.47 -17.11 3.70
C GLU A 154 1.75 -17.82 2.57
N HIS A 155 1.73 -19.15 2.66
CA HIS A 155 0.98 -20.00 1.74
C HIS A 155 -0.04 -20.77 2.55
N GLU A 156 -1.29 -20.71 2.13
CA GLU A 156 -2.37 -21.50 2.67
C GLU A 156 -2.96 -22.34 1.54
N ILE A 157 -3.21 -23.63 1.81
CA ILE A 157 -3.81 -24.55 0.85
C ILE A 157 -5.11 -25.06 1.47
N VAL A 158 -6.23 -24.73 0.82
CA VAL A 158 -7.57 -25.20 1.21
C VAL A 158 -8.18 -25.91 0.02
N GLU A 159 -8.50 -27.21 0.18
CA GLU A 159 -9.19 -28.04 -0.83
C GLU A 159 -8.57 -28.03 -2.25
N ASP A 160 -7.28 -27.71 -2.40
CA ASP A 160 -6.52 -27.55 -3.67
C ASP A 160 -6.41 -26.12 -4.23
N ILE A 161 -6.88 -25.11 -3.50
CA ILE A 161 -6.66 -23.70 -3.83
C ILE A 161 -5.50 -23.17 -2.97
N ALA A 162 -4.42 -22.78 -3.64
CA ALA A 162 -3.32 -22.06 -3.00
C ALA A 162 -3.68 -20.58 -2.87
N SER A 163 -3.83 -20.11 -1.64
CA SER A 163 -3.86 -18.69 -1.28
C SER A 163 -2.46 -18.26 -0.87
N VAL A 164 -2.02 -17.11 -1.36
CA VAL A 164 -0.72 -16.54 -1.01
C VAL A 164 -0.92 -15.18 -0.40
N THR A 165 -0.39 -15.01 0.80
CA THR A 165 -0.45 -13.76 1.54
C THR A 165 0.94 -13.14 1.64
N LEU A 166 1.09 -11.93 1.13
CA LEU A 166 2.32 -11.14 1.19
C LEU A 166 2.23 -10.09 2.27
N TRP A 167 3.15 -10.15 3.23
CA TRP A 167 3.29 -9.13 4.26
C TRP A 167 4.38 -8.15 3.84
N LEU A 168 3.98 -6.92 3.52
CA LEU A 168 4.84 -5.86 3.03
C LEU A 168 5.01 -4.79 4.09
N VAL A 169 6.26 -4.44 4.39
CA VAL A 169 6.62 -3.37 5.33
C VAL A 169 7.31 -2.26 4.56
N ALA A 170 6.91 -1.03 4.83
CA ALA A 170 7.49 0.16 4.21
C ALA A 170 8.99 0.35 4.50
N GLY A 171 9.70 0.91 3.51
CA GLY A 171 11.10 1.30 3.63
C GLY A 171 12.09 0.23 3.17
N PHE A 172 13.30 0.30 3.70
CA PHE A 172 14.40 -0.60 3.35
C PHE A 172 14.62 -1.62 4.46
N VAL A 173 14.79 -2.88 4.09
CA VAL A 173 15.12 -3.94 5.05
C VAL A 173 16.57 -3.80 5.52
N ASN A 174 16.78 -3.85 6.84
CA ASN A 174 18.07 -4.17 7.42
C ASN A 174 18.06 -5.64 7.87
N LYS A 175 18.56 -6.55 7.03
CA LYS A 175 18.53 -7.99 7.31
C LYS A 175 19.26 -8.36 8.61
N TYR A 176 20.34 -7.64 8.94
CA TYR A 176 21.07 -7.86 10.18
C TYR A 176 20.21 -7.54 11.42
N ARG A 177 19.43 -6.46 11.34
CA ARG A 177 18.49 -6.08 12.41
C ARG A 177 17.40 -7.13 12.61
N GLU A 178 16.83 -7.65 11.51
CA GLU A 178 15.80 -8.71 11.59
C GLU A 178 16.38 -10.00 12.21
N PHE A 179 17.57 -10.45 11.77
CA PHE A 179 18.21 -11.62 12.38
C PHE A 179 18.61 -11.41 13.84
N ALA A 180 19.02 -10.19 14.22
CA ALA A 180 19.30 -9.86 15.61
C ALA A 180 18.03 -9.94 16.46
N LEU A 181 16.89 -9.48 15.94
CA LEU A 181 15.59 -9.60 16.61
C LEU A 181 15.18 -11.06 16.78
N ASP A 182 15.25 -11.86 15.72
CA ASP A 182 14.93 -13.30 15.79
C ASP A 182 15.81 -14.03 16.80
N LYS A 183 17.12 -13.72 16.82
CA LYS A 183 18.05 -14.27 17.81
C LYS A 183 17.69 -13.84 19.23
N ALA A 184 17.31 -12.59 19.44
CA ALA A 184 16.92 -12.09 20.76
C ALA A 184 15.62 -12.74 21.25
N LEU A 185 14.65 -12.95 20.35
CA LEU A 185 13.41 -13.66 20.64
C LEU A 185 13.66 -15.13 20.99
N PHE A 186 14.46 -15.83 20.16
CA PHE A 186 14.80 -17.24 20.40
C PHE A 186 15.54 -17.46 21.73
N GLN A 187 16.33 -16.47 22.16
CA GLN A 187 17.08 -16.51 23.42
C GLN A 187 16.30 -15.96 24.61
N ASP A 188 15.00 -15.66 24.45
CA ASP A 188 14.13 -15.01 25.45
C ASP A 188 14.73 -13.70 26.02
N ARG A 189 15.60 -13.02 25.25
CA ARG A 189 16.20 -11.73 25.63
C ARG A 189 15.26 -10.57 25.39
N ILE A 190 14.30 -10.74 24.48
CA ILE A 190 13.18 -9.83 24.24
C ILE A 190 11.91 -10.69 24.31
N PRO A 191 10.93 -10.35 25.17
CA PRO A 191 9.64 -11.03 25.17
C PRO A 191 8.88 -10.82 23.87
N LEU A 192 8.20 -11.85 23.36
CA LEU A 192 7.40 -11.74 22.13
C LEU A 192 6.37 -10.59 22.18
N MET A 193 5.72 -10.37 23.34
CA MET A 193 4.74 -9.30 23.51
C MET A 193 5.35 -7.90 23.38
N ASP A 194 6.64 -7.74 23.64
CA ASP A 194 7.31 -6.45 23.48
C ASP A 194 7.41 -6.05 22.01
N VAL A 195 7.52 -7.02 21.09
CA VAL A 195 7.49 -6.76 19.63
C VAL A 195 6.16 -6.15 19.19
N TYR A 196 5.06 -6.55 19.82
CA TYR A 196 3.73 -6.01 19.52
C TYR A 196 3.49 -4.63 20.14
N HIS A 197 4.10 -4.35 21.30
CA HIS A 197 3.80 -3.14 22.07
C HIS A 197 4.78 -1.99 21.82
N LYS A 198 6.03 -2.29 21.49
CA LYS A 198 7.08 -1.28 21.29
C LYS A 198 7.08 -0.73 19.87
N HIS A 199 7.60 0.47 19.71
CA HIS A 199 7.98 0.99 18.41
C HIS A 199 9.29 0.36 17.93
N ASP A 200 9.50 0.37 16.61
CA ASP A 200 10.73 -0.16 16.02
C ASP A 200 12.01 0.48 16.58
N PHE A 201 11.99 1.78 16.87
CA PHE A 201 13.16 2.46 17.44
C PHE A 201 13.48 2.01 18.88
N GLU A 202 12.46 1.63 19.65
CA GLU A 202 12.64 1.09 21.01
C GLU A 202 13.22 -0.31 20.95
N LEU A 203 12.73 -1.15 20.03
CA LEU A 203 13.30 -2.46 19.75
C LEU A 203 14.76 -2.34 19.28
N ASP A 204 15.06 -1.38 18.42
CA ASP A 204 16.42 -1.13 17.93
C ASP A 204 17.39 -0.77 19.06
N ASP A 205 16.96 0.05 20.00
CA ASP A 205 17.79 0.44 21.13
C ASP A 205 18.01 -0.72 22.12
N GLU A 206 17.05 -1.62 22.26
CA GLU A 206 17.23 -2.87 23.01
C GLU A 206 18.18 -3.84 22.30
N LEU A 207 18.01 -4.04 21.00
CA LEU A 207 18.91 -4.88 20.20
C LEU A 207 20.36 -4.36 20.26
N LYS A 208 20.56 -3.04 20.18
CA LYS A 208 21.89 -2.44 20.35
C LYS A 208 22.48 -2.75 21.73
N LYS A 209 21.68 -2.72 22.81
CA LYS A 209 22.16 -3.08 24.16
C LYS A 209 22.56 -4.55 24.25
N ILE A 210 21.83 -5.44 23.57
CA ILE A 210 22.08 -6.90 23.59
C ILE A 210 23.31 -7.29 22.77
N PHE A 211 23.58 -6.62 21.64
CA PHE A 211 24.59 -7.05 20.66
C PHE A 211 25.80 -6.11 20.51
N ARG A 212 25.88 -5.01 21.27
CA ARG A 212 27.11 -4.17 21.33
C ARG A 212 28.16 -4.68 22.32
N SER A 213 27.84 -5.65 23.17
CA SER A 213 28.78 -6.28 24.11
C SER A 213 29.63 -7.33 23.43
#